data_AF-A0A7S0SSW8-F1
#
_entry.id   AF-A0A7S0SSW8-F1
#
_cell.length_a   1.000
_cell.length_b   1.000
_cell.length_c   1.000
_cell.angle_alpha   90.00
_cell.angle_beta   90.00
_cell.angle_gamma   90.00
#
_symmetry.space_group_name_H-M   'P 1'
#
loop_
_entity.id
_entity.type
_entity.pdbx_description
1 polymer ?
#
loop_
_entity_poly.entity_id
_entity_poly.type
_entity_poly.pdbx_seq_one_letter_code
_entity_poly.pdbx_strand_id
1 'polypeptide(L)'
;MFAAFKIAEPEPTVEQAAAVGVPAPAGGAGALPAPEEPFNQPAIDFLRRLPGVTEANYRRVMDAVDCLADLAELSQEQLAGILGDARQAKTLHEFIHAPFPVHAAP
;
A
#
# COMPACT_ATOMS: atom_id res chain seq x y z
N MET A 1 -29.34 -21.13 -24.12
CA MET A 1 -29.03 -22.09 -23.03
C MET A 1 -29.25 -21.47 -21.65
N PHE A 2 -28.64 -20.33 -21.30
CA PHE A 2 -28.83 -19.69 -19.98
C PHE A 2 -30.22 -19.09 -19.71
N ALA A 3 -30.98 -18.71 -20.73
CA ALA A 3 -32.33 -18.15 -20.55
C ALA A 3 -33.32 -19.15 -19.92
N ALA A 4 -33.20 -20.45 -20.22
CA ALA A 4 -34.07 -21.48 -19.68
C ALA A 4 -33.91 -21.67 -18.15
N PHE A 5 -32.70 -21.38 -17.63
CA PHE A 5 -32.39 -21.51 -16.20
C PHE A 5 -32.76 -20.27 -15.38
N LYS A 6 -33.17 -19.17 -16.02
CA LYS A 6 -33.49 -17.90 -15.34
C LYS A 6 -34.99 -17.70 -15.10
N ILE A 7 -35.84 -18.59 -15.61
CA ILE A 7 -37.31 -18.41 -15.61
C ILE A 7 -37.93 -18.66 -14.22
N ALA A 8 -37.31 -19.51 -13.41
CA ALA A 8 -37.81 -19.87 -12.08
C ALA A 8 -37.18 -19.05 -10.94
N GLU A 9 -36.14 -18.27 -11.23
CA GLU A 9 -35.38 -17.53 -10.24
C GLU A 9 -35.80 -16.05 -10.24
N PRO A 10 -35.93 -15.40 -9.06
CA PRO A 10 -36.21 -13.97 -8.98
C PRO A 10 -35.08 -13.15 -9.61
N GLU A 11 -35.42 -12.00 -10.21
CA GLU A 11 -34.41 -11.13 -10.82
C GLU A 11 -33.40 -10.65 -9.76
N PRO A 12 -32.09 -10.80 -10.01
CA PRO A 12 -31.08 -10.31 -9.09
C PRO A 12 -31.14 -8.78 -9.06
N THR A 13 -31.32 -8.22 -7.87
CA THR A 13 -31.36 -6.77 -7.67
C THR A 13 -29.97 -6.23 -7.33
N VAL A 14 -29.72 -4.97 -7.71
CA VAL A 14 -28.44 -4.27 -7.42
C VAL A 14 -28.18 -4.18 -5.92
N GLU A 15 -29.25 -4.03 -5.14
CA GLU A 15 -29.22 -3.95 -3.68
C GLU A 15 -28.77 -5.27 -3.03
N GLN A 16 -29.30 -6.41 -3.49
CA GLN A 16 -28.89 -7.74 -3.03
C GLN A 16 -27.44 -8.04 -3.41
N ALA A 17 -27.02 -7.66 -4.63
CA ALA A 17 -25.64 -7.86 -5.08
C ALA A 17 -24.64 -7.05 -4.24
N ALA A 18 -24.96 -5.81 -3.88
CA ALA A 18 -24.10 -4.95 -3.07
C ALA A 18 -23.94 -5.45 -1.62
N ALA A 19 -24.92 -6.19 -1.09
CA ALA A 19 -24.85 -6.75 0.25
C ALA A 19 -23.99 -8.02 0.33
N VAL A 20 -23.80 -8.74 -0.78
CA VAL A 20 -23.03 -9.98 -0.83
C VAL A 20 -21.54 -9.64 -0.95
N GLY A 21 -20.79 -9.83 0.14
CA GLY A 21 -19.34 -9.60 0.20
C GLY A 21 -18.91 -8.63 1.30
N VAL A 22 -19.85 -7.95 1.95
CA VAL A 22 -19.57 -7.17 3.16
C VAL A 22 -19.52 -8.12 4.35
N PRO A 23 -18.37 -8.29 5.04
CA PRO A 23 -18.35 -9.08 6.27
C PRO A 23 -19.28 -8.42 7.30
N ALA A 24 -20.27 -9.18 7.79
CA ALA A 24 -21.11 -8.72 8.89
C ALA A 24 -20.21 -8.41 10.09
N PRO A 25 -20.29 -7.23 10.71
CA PRO A 25 -19.48 -6.91 11.87
C PRO A 25 -19.85 -7.89 12.99
N ALA A 26 -18.85 -8.64 13.45
CA ALA A 26 -18.98 -9.45 14.65
C ALA A 26 -19.14 -8.51 15.85
N GLY A 27 -20.39 -8.31 16.28
CA GLY A 27 -20.73 -7.71 17.56
C GLY A 27 -21.20 -6.26 17.50
N GLY A 28 -22.47 -6.07 17.88
CA GLY A 28 -22.93 -4.93 18.69
C GLY A 28 -22.78 -3.52 18.14
N ALA A 29 -23.92 -2.95 17.74
CA ALA A 29 -24.29 -1.53 17.79
C ALA A 29 -23.21 -0.48 17.46
N GLY A 30 -23.41 0.19 16.31
CA GLY A 30 -23.26 1.64 16.27
C GLY A 30 -21.85 2.18 16.04
N ALA A 31 -21.23 1.79 14.93
CA ALA A 31 -20.47 2.68 14.06
C ALA A 31 -19.92 1.79 12.93
N LEU A 32 -20.14 2.20 11.68
CA LEU A 32 -19.19 1.81 10.63
C LEU A 32 -17.81 2.22 11.18
N PRO A 33 -16.75 1.37 11.10
CA PRO A 33 -15.41 1.91 11.31
C PRO A 33 -15.33 3.17 10.45
N ALA A 34 -14.94 4.30 11.05
CA ALA A 34 -14.71 5.51 10.29
C ALA A 34 -13.98 5.11 9.01
N PRO A 35 -14.39 5.57 7.82
CA PRO A 35 -13.70 5.20 6.59
C PRO A 35 -12.23 5.46 6.90
N GLU A 36 -11.42 4.40 6.97
CA GLU A 36 -9.99 4.55 7.20
C GLU A 36 -9.59 5.55 6.12
N GLU A 37 -9.17 6.74 6.54
CA GLU A 37 -8.85 7.83 5.60
C GLU A 37 -8.05 7.17 4.51
N PRO A 38 -8.50 7.18 3.25
CA PRO A 38 -7.92 6.35 2.23
C PRO A 38 -6.45 6.74 2.20
N PHE A 39 -5.61 5.88 2.79
CA PHE A 39 -4.19 6.15 2.85
C PHE A 39 -3.79 6.45 1.42
N ASN A 40 -2.88 7.41 1.25
CA ASN A 40 -2.48 7.85 -0.07
C ASN A 40 -1.92 6.66 -0.86
N GLN A 41 -2.79 5.95 -1.58
CA GLN A 41 -2.48 4.71 -2.28
C GLN A 41 -1.34 4.94 -3.28
N PRO A 42 -1.31 6.08 -4.02
CA PRO A 42 -0.14 6.47 -4.79
C PRO A 42 1.17 6.52 -3.99
N ALA A 43 1.17 7.02 -2.76
CA ALA A 43 2.36 7.06 -1.92
C ALA A 43 2.80 5.65 -1.48
N ILE A 44 1.84 4.79 -1.11
CA ILE A 44 2.12 3.39 -0.77
C ILE A 44 2.73 2.65 -1.96
N ASP A 45 2.12 2.80 -3.14
CA ASP A 45 2.58 2.14 -4.36
C ASP A 45 3.96 2.65 -4.79
N PHE A 46 4.24 3.94 -4.56
CA PHE A 46 5.56 4.52 -4.77
C PHE A 46 6.60 3.89 -3.84
N LEU A 47 6.32 3.84 -2.53
CA LEU A 47 7.23 3.23 -1.54
C LEU A 47 7.53 1.76 -1.90
N ARG A 48 6.51 0.99 -2.28
CA ARG A 48 6.67 -0.42 -2.68
C ARG A 48 7.51 -0.64 -3.94
N ARG A 49 7.71 0.40 -4.76
CA ARG A 49 8.58 0.35 -5.94
C ARG A 49 10.04 0.71 -5.63
N LEU A 50 10.34 1.23 -4.45
CA LEU A 50 11.70 1.56 -4.07
C LEU A 50 12.50 0.29 -3.77
N PRO A 51 13.76 0.20 -4.22
CA PRO A 51 14.58 -0.97 -3.97
C PRO A 51 14.92 -1.09 -2.48
N GLY A 52 14.67 -2.27 -1.90
CA GLY A 52 14.83 -2.50 -0.45
C GLY A 52 13.54 -2.33 0.36
N VAL A 53 12.51 -1.69 -0.20
CA VAL A 53 11.17 -1.67 0.40
C VAL A 53 10.38 -2.91 -0.05
N THR A 54 9.69 -3.55 0.88
CA THR A 54 8.94 -4.79 0.70
C THR A 54 7.58 -4.70 1.37
N GLU A 55 6.68 -5.62 1.02
CA GLU A 55 5.35 -5.70 1.65
C GLU A 55 5.41 -5.94 3.16
N ALA A 56 6.53 -6.46 3.67
CA ALA A 56 6.75 -6.70 5.09
C ALA A 56 7.31 -5.50 5.86
N ASN A 57 7.88 -4.48 5.18
CA ASN A 57 8.56 -3.35 5.83
C ASN A 57 7.99 -1.96 5.47
N TYR A 58 7.21 -1.81 4.39
CA TYR A 58 6.69 -0.50 3.97
C TYR A 58 5.85 0.21 5.05
N ARG A 59 5.10 -0.55 5.87
CA ARG A 59 4.34 0.01 6.99
C ARG A 59 5.25 0.68 8.02
N ARG A 60 6.37 0.03 8.37
CA ARG A 60 7.36 0.61 9.30
C ARG A 60 7.96 1.90 8.75
N VAL A 61 8.13 1.98 7.42
CA VAL A 61 8.59 3.21 6.77
C VAL A 61 7.53 4.31 6.90
N MET A 62 6.26 4.02 6.58
CA MET A 62 5.17 5.00 6.74
C MET A 62 5.00 5.48 8.18
N ASP A 63 5.22 4.60 9.15
CA ASP A 63 5.14 4.97 10.57
C ASP A 63 6.34 5.81 11.04
N ALA A 64 7.45 5.79 10.31
CA ALA A 64 8.71 6.43 10.69
C ALA A 64 8.95 7.81 10.03
N VAL A 65 8.27 8.11 8.93
CA VAL A 65 8.44 9.37 8.18
C VAL A 65 7.09 9.97 7.79
N ASP A 66 6.99 11.31 7.87
CA ASP A 66 5.78 12.04 7.48
C ASP A 66 5.74 12.29 5.97
N CYS A 67 6.90 12.43 5.33
CA CYS A 67 6.99 12.64 3.89
C CYS A 67 8.21 11.98 3.22
N LEU A 68 8.23 11.99 1.88
CA LEU A 68 9.34 11.45 1.09
C LEU A 68 10.64 12.24 1.23
N ALA A 69 10.59 13.52 1.62
CA ALA A 69 11.79 14.30 1.88
C ALA A 69 12.50 13.78 3.13
N ASP A 70 11.76 13.53 4.21
CA ASP A 70 12.31 12.96 5.44
C ASP A 70 12.98 11.61 5.18
N LEU A 71 12.36 10.77 4.33
CA LEU A 71 12.94 9.49 3.91
C LEU A 71 14.34 9.64 3.29
N ALA A 72 14.57 10.72 2.53
CA ALA A 72 15.85 11.00 1.87
C ALA A 72 16.88 11.67 2.79
N GLU A 73 16.47 12.18 3.95
CA GLU A 73 17.36 12.75 4.97
C GLU A 73 17.87 11.71 5.97
N LEU A 74 17.22 10.53 6.04
CA LEU A 74 17.61 9.46 6.94
C LEU A 74 18.98 8.86 6.58
N SER A 75 19.80 8.63 7.61
CA SER A 75 21.06 7.91 7.45
C SER A 75 20.82 6.43 7.14
N GLN A 76 21.82 5.78 6.54
CA GLN A 76 21.79 4.34 6.27
C GLN A 76 21.53 3.50 7.54
N GLU A 77 22.04 3.93 8.70
CA GLU A 77 21.83 3.25 9.99
C GLU A 77 20.37 3.36 10.47
N GLN A 78 19.77 4.53 10.30
CA GLN A 78 18.35 4.74 10.63
C GLN A 78 17.45 3.90 9.72
N LEU A 79 17.75 3.87 8.41
CA LEU A 79 17.05 3.02 7.46
C LEU A 79 17.19 1.53 7.81
N ALA A 80 18.35 1.08 8.29
CA ALA A 80 18.55 -0.30 8.73
C ALA A 80 17.68 -0.65 9.95
N GLY A 81 17.53 0.28 10.89
CA GLY A 81 16.63 0.14 12.03
C GLY A 81 15.16 0.05 11.62
N ILE A 82 14.72 0.89 10.67
CA ILE A 82 13.32 0.93 10.21
C ILE A 82 12.97 -0.30 9.37
N LEU A 83 13.84 -0.66 8.43
CA LEU A 83 13.60 -1.78 7.51
C LEU A 83 13.85 -3.15 8.18
N GLY A 84 14.66 -3.18 9.23
CA GLY A 84 15.04 -4.41 9.94
C GLY A 84 16.10 -5.25 9.22
N ASP A 85 16.66 -4.72 8.12
CA ASP A 85 17.71 -5.38 7.34
C ASP A 85 18.71 -4.35 6.79
N ALA A 86 19.98 -4.51 7.15
CA ALA A 86 21.07 -3.63 6.74
C ALA A 86 21.35 -3.66 5.22
N ARG A 87 21.10 -4.79 4.55
CA ARG A 87 21.25 -4.90 3.09
C ARG A 87 20.15 -4.13 2.38
N GLN A 88 18.90 -4.23 2.85
CA GLN A 88 17.78 -3.48 2.28
C GLN A 88 17.98 -1.97 2.44
N ALA A 89 18.43 -1.55 3.63
CA ALA A 89 18.75 -0.15 3.91
C ALA A 89 19.89 0.38 3.03
N LYS A 90 20.95 -0.41 2.85
CA LYS A 90 22.05 -0.04 1.95
C LYS A 90 21.55 0.18 0.53
N THR A 91 20.79 -0.77 -0.02
CA THR A 91 20.26 -0.66 -1.39
C THR A 91 19.36 0.56 -1.57
N LEU A 92 18.48 0.83 -0.60
CA LEU A 92 17.60 2.00 -0.64
C LEU A 92 18.38 3.31 -0.57
N HIS A 93 19.32 3.41 0.36
CA HIS A 93 20.14 4.60 0.55
C HIS A 93 21.03 4.88 -0.67
N GLU A 94 21.69 3.85 -1.22
CA GLU A 94 22.47 3.99 -2.46
C GLU A 94 21.61 4.44 -3.63
N PHE A 95 20.37 3.95 -3.75
CA PHE A 95 19.45 4.38 -4.81
C PHE A 95 19.04 5.85 -4.68
N ILE A 96 18.71 6.31 -3.47
CA ILE A 96 18.26 7.69 -3.22
C ILE A 96 19.41 8.69 -3.46
N HIS A 97 20.62 8.35 -3.05
CA HIS A 97 21.79 9.24 -3.16
C HIS A 97 22.63 9.01 -4.42
N ALA A 98 22.24 8.09 -5.30
CA ALA A 98 22.94 7.87 -6.55
C ALA A 98 22.88 9.14 -7.42
N PRO A 99 24.01 9.63 -7.95
CA PRO A 99 23.99 10.74 -8.89
C PRO A 99 23.23 10.32 -10.14
N PHE A 100 22.37 11.21 -10.63
CA PHE A 100 21.74 10.97 -11.93
C PHE A 100 22.84 10.85 -12.99
N PRO A 101 22.90 9.75 -13.76
CA PRO A 101 23.89 9.61 -14.81
C PRO A 101 23.53 10.59 -15.92
N VAL A 102 24.07 11.80 -15.82
CA VAL A 102 24.09 12.74 -16.93
C VAL A 102 24.94 12.06 -17.98
N HIS A 103 24.36 11.63 -19.10
CA HIS A 103 25.15 11.22 -20.25
C HIS A 103 26.08 12.39 -20.55
N ALA A 104 27.37 12.23 -20.26
CA ALA A 104 28.39 13.11 -20.78
C ALA A 104 28.22 13.06 -22.30
N ALA A 105 27.67 14.14 -22.86
CA ALA A 105 27.57 14.30 -24.30
C ALA A 105 28.99 14.20 -24.88
N PRO A 106 29.17 13.53 -26.03
CA PRO A 106 30.47 13.38 -26.67
C PRO A 106 31.10 14.71 -27.07
#